data_AF-A0A2E3BBK0-F1
#
_entry.id   AF-A0A2E3BBK0-F1
#
_cell.length_a   1.000
_cell.length_b   1.000
_cell.length_c   1.000
_cell.angle_alpha   90.00
_cell.angle_beta   90.00
_cell.angle_gamma   90.00
#
_symmetry.space_group_name_H-M   'P 1'
#
loop_
_entity.id
_entity.type
_entity.pdbx_description
1 polymer ?
#
loop_
_entity_poly.entity_id
_entity_poly.type
_entity_poly.pdbx_seq_one_letter_code
_entity_poly.pdbx_strand_id
1 'polypeptide(L)'
;MKHLLLIISIYCLSPMSSLWADNMKAFPQAEEGQKRYVIRLEKKDNEADFKVEIVIGKKVIIDRQNHYFFAGKIEPTNIPGWGFTRYVLPEFGPMIATLMAVDPTAERVERFISLMGEPYLVRYNSRLPVVVYAPEDAEVNYRIWSADESLSHVNAD
;
A
#
# COMPACT_ATOMS: atom_id res chain seq x y z
N MET A 1 58.10 -11.37 -12.17
CA MET A 1 57.16 -10.56 -12.97
C MET A 1 55.75 -11.01 -12.61
N LYS A 2 55.09 -10.32 -11.66
CA LYS A 2 53.74 -10.67 -11.20
C LYS A 2 52.73 -9.89 -12.04
N HIS A 3 51.92 -10.60 -12.81
CA HIS A 3 50.81 -10.01 -13.57
C HIS A 3 49.69 -9.61 -12.59
N LEU A 4 49.39 -8.31 -12.53
CA LEU A 4 48.28 -7.75 -11.78
C LEU A 4 47.06 -7.72 -12.71
N LEU A 5 46.11 -8.63 -12.51
CA LEU A 5 44.83 -8.67 -13.20
C LEU A 5 43.85 -7.73 -12.48
N LEU A 6 43.49 -6.64 -13.13
CA LEU A 6 42.49 -5.67 -12.67
C LEU A 6 41.10 -6.18 -13.05
N ILE A 7 40.33 -6.68 -12.08
CA ILE A 7 38.92 -7.08 -12.30
C ILE A 7 38.06 -5.81 -12.21
N ILE A 8 37.65 -5.28 -13.36
CA ILE A 8 36.66 -4.20 -13.44
C ILE A 8 35.28 -4.83 -13.24
N SER A 9 34.75 -4.70 -12.03
CA SER A 9 33.34 -4.98 -11.73
C SER A 9 32.49 -3.86 -12.32
N ILE A 10 31.85 -4.13 -13.45
CA ILE A 10 30.77 -3.30 -13.98
C ILE A 10 29.56 -3.52 -13.08
N TYR A 11 29.25 -2.50 -12.26
CA TYR A 11 27.95 -2.39 -11.62
C TYR A 11 26.92 -2.11 -12.71
N CYS A 12 26.09 -3.11 -12.98
CA CYS A 12 24.98 -3.02 -13.92
C CYS A 12 24.01 -1.94 -13.39
N LEU A 13 24.03 -0.75 -14.00
CA LEU A 13 23.06 0.30 -13.74
C LEU A 13 21.73 -0.15 -14.37
N SER A 14 20.87 -0.76 -13.57
CA SER A 14 19.58 -1.29 -14.00
C SER A 14 18.72 -0.19 -14.64
N PRO A 15 18.29 -0.30 -15.91
CA PRO A 15 17.50 0.72 -16.60
C PRO A 15 16.02 0.76 -16.17
N MET A 16 15.72 0.38 -14.92
CA MET A 16 14.33 0.28 -14.44
C MET A 16 13.67 1.66 -14.27
N SER A 17 14.44 2.74 -14.21
CA SER A 17 13.92 4.08 -13.92
C SER A 17 13.12 4.74 -15.06
N SER A 18 13.39 4.41 -16.32
CA SER A 18 12.82 5.13 -17.48
C SER A 18 11.34 4.79 -17.73
N LEU A 19 10.97 3.50 -17.67
CA LEU A 19 9.59 3.04 -17.91
C LEU A 19 8.60 3.59 -16.88
N TRP A 20 9.03 3.81 -15.63
CA TRP A 20 8.18 4.34 -14.57
C TRP A 20 7.91 5.84 -14.72
N ALA A 21 8.91 6.60 -15.19
CA ALA A 21 8.74 8.02 -15.44
C ALA A 21 7.66 8.28 -16.49
N ASP A 22 7.57 7.42 -17.52
CA ASP A 22 6.52 7.50 -18.52
C ASP A 22 5.14 7.11 -17.98
N ASN A 23 5.04 6.02 -17.19
CA ASN A 23 3.77 5.62 -16.58
C ASN A 23 3.23 6.67 -15.60
N MET A 24 4.11 7.37 -14.88
CA MET A 24 3.71 8.42 -13.93
C MET A 24 3.04 9.63 -14.60
N LYS A 25 3.17 9.81 -15.93
CA LYS A 25 2.43 10.85 -16.68
C LYS A 25 0.91 10.64 -16.65
N ALA A 26 0.46 9.40 -16.46
CA ALA A 26 -0.95 9.08 -16.32
C ALA A 26 -1.56 9.57 -14.99
N PHE A 27 -0.74 9.71 -13.96
CA PHE A 27 -1.18 10.00 -12.61
C PHE A 27 -0.94 11.48 -12.29
N PRO A 28 -1.98 12.33 -12.26
CA PRO A 28 -1.81 13.75 -11.94
C PRO A 28 -1.29 13.96 -10.51
N GLN A 29 -0.80 15.16 -10.19
CA GLN A 29 -0.50 15.50 -8.79
C GLN A 29 -1.77 15.43 -7.93
N ALA A 30 -1.60 15.31 -6.61
CA ALA A 30 -2.75 15.39 -5.71
C ALA A 30 -3.40 16.77 -5.78
N GLU A 31 -4.72 16.80 -5.60
CA GLU A 31 -5.49 18.03 -5.43
C GLU A 31 -5.28 18.58 -4.01
N GLU A 32 -5.75 19.81 -3.76
CA GLU A 32 -5.68 20.42 -2.43
C GLU A 32 -6.39 19.55 -1.38
N GLY A 33 -5.79 19.39 -0.20
CA GLY A 33 -6.33 18.53 0.86
C GLY A 33 -6.00 17.04 0.70
N GLN A 34 -5.29 16.66 -0.37
CA GLN A 34 -4.85 15.29 -0.60
C GLN A 34 -3.32 15.16 -0.75
N LYS A 35 -2.83 13.95 -0.51
CA LYS A 35 -1.46 13.51 -0.82
C LYS A 35 -1.50 12.35 -1.79
N ARG A 36 -0.51 12.33 -2.69
CA ARG A 36 -0.28 11.23 -3.63
C ARG A 36 0.87 10.36 -3.16
N TYR A 37 0.59 9.09 -2.93
CA TYR A 37 1.52 8.05 -2.54
C TYR A 37 1.78 7.11 -3.73
N VAL A 38 3.03 6.68 -3.89
CA VAL A 38 3.45 5.81 -4.98
C VAL A 38 4.19 4.60 -4.40
N ILE A 39 3.58 3.43 -4.52
CA ILE A 39 4.18 2.16 -4.12
C ILE A 39 4.85 1.56 -5.37
N ARG A 40 6.17 1.39 -5.29
CA ARG A 40 6.95 0.70 -6.33
C ARG A 40 7.22 -0.72 -5.89
N LEU A 41 6.91 -1.67 -6.76
CA LEU A 41 7.08 -3.09 -6.49
C LEU A 41 8.33 -3.60 -7.19
N GLU A 42 9.07 -4.46 -6.50
CA GLU A 42 10.19 -5.18 -7.09
C GLU A 42 9.68 -6.25 -8.06
N LYS A 43 10.43 -6.52 -9.12
CA LYS A 43 10.07 -7.60 -10.05
C LYS A 43 10.18 -8.96 -9.34
N LYS A 44 9.19 -9.82 -9.54
CA LYS A 44 9.22 -11.24 -9.12
C LYS A 44 9.01 -12.15 -10.33
N ASP A 45 9.40 -13.42 -10.20
CA ASP A 45 9.25 -14.38 -11.30
C ASP A 45 7.79 -14.80 -11.50
N ASN A 46 7.08 -15.18 -10.43
CA ASN A 46 5.65 -15.51 -10.47
C ASN A 46 4.79 -14.48 -9.72
N GLU A 47 4.58 -13.31 -10.33
CA GLU A 47 3.79 -12.24 -9.70
C GLU A 47 2.31 -12.59 -9.48
N ALA A 48 1.79 -13.63 -10.13
CA ALA A 48 0.41 -14.07 -9.97
C ALA A 48 0.11 -14.59 -8.55
N ASP A 49 1.13 -15.10 -7.87
CA ASP A 49 1.02 -15.65 -6.52
C ASP A 49 1.03 -14.54 -5.45
N PHE A 50 1.24 -13.28 -5.84
CA PHE A 50 1.34 -12.17 -4.92
C PHE A 50 0.17 -11.18 -5.05
N LYS A 51 -0.17 -10.56 -3.92
CA LYS A 51 -1.05 -9.40 -3.84
C LYS A 51 -0.40 -8.30 -3.03
N VAL A 52 -0.83 -7.06 -3.25
CA VAL A 52 -0.49 -5.91 -2.42
C VAL A 52 -1.72 -5.53 -1.62
N GLU A 53 -1.62 -5.51 -0.30
CA GLU A 53 -2.63 -4.91 0.56
C GLU A 53 -2.30 -3.43 0.75
N ILE A 54 -3.26 -2.56 0.45
CA ILE A 54 -3.18 -1.13 0.74
C ILE A 54 -3.81 -0.90 2.11
N VAL A 55 -3.04 -0.34 3.05
CA VAL A 55 -3.47 -0.06 4.41
C VAL A 55 -3.43 1.45 4.65
N ILE A 56 -4.59 2.10 4.66
CA ILE A 56 -4.72 3.53 4.91
C ILE A 56 -5.22 3.75 6.33
N GLY A 57 -4.61 4.70 7.02
CA GLY A 57 -4.97 5.05 8.40
C GLY A 57 -4.29 6.34 8.82
N LYS A 58 -4.36 6.68 10.10
CA LYS A 58 -3.57 7.77 10.67
C LYS A 58 -3.26 7.51 12.13
N LYS A 59 -2.21 8.17 12.63
CA LYS A 59 -1.84 8.10 14.05
C LYS A 59 -2.78 8.95 14.89
N VAL A 60 -3.29 8.37 15.95
CA VAL A 60 -4.17 9.03 16.93
C VAL A 60 -3.75 8.66 18.35
N ILE A 61 -3.87 9.63 19.26
CA ILE A 61 -3.64 9.42 20.69
C ILE A 61 -4.93 8.88 21.31
N ILE A 62 -4.92 7.64 21.76
CA ILE A 62 -6.11 6.89 22.23
C ILE A 62 -5.77 6.07 23.49
N ASP A 63 -6.79 5.55 24.15
CA ASP A 63 -6.57 4.57 25.21
C ASP A 63 -6.03 3.24 24.64
N ARG A 64 -5.46 2.39 25.51
CA ARG A 64 -4.86 1.11 25.12
C ARG A 64 -5.86 -0.04 24.97
N GLN A 65 -7.00 0.03 25.66
CA GLN A 65 -7.93 -1.08 25.89
C GLN A 65 -8.94 -1.23 24.75
N ASN A 66 -9.46 -0.12 24.22
CA ASN A 66 -10.39 -0.17 23.13
C ASN A 66 -9.69 -0.48 21.80
N HIS A 67 -10.43 -1.19 20.93
CA HIS A 67 -10.09 -1.33 19.52
C HIS A 67 -10.74 -0.19 18.74
N TYR A 68 -10.00 0.35 17.78
CA TYR A 68 -10.39 1.54 17.02
C TYR A 68 -10.20 1.28 15.53
N PHE A 69 -11.09 1.84 14.72
CA PHE A 69 -11.04 1.78 13.26
C PHE A 69 -11.70 3.03 12.69
N PHE A 70 -11.29 3.48 11.50
CA PHE A 70 -12.01 4.50 10.76
C PHE A 70 -13.00 3.86 9.78
N ALA A 71 -14.20 4.41 9.67
CA ALA A 71 -15.02 4.17 8.49
C ALA A 71 -14.36 4.83 7.27
N GLY A 72 -14.62 4.31 6.07
CA GLY A 72 -14.09 4.86 4.83
C GLY A 72 -13.98 3.79 3.76
N LYS A 73 -13.77 4.20 2.51
CA LYS A 73 -13.69 3.29 1.37
C LYS A 73 -12.59 3.74 0.41
N ILE A 74 -11.77 2.78 0.01
CA ILE A 74 -10.81 2.96 -1.07
C ILE A 74 -11.52 2.73 -2.40
N GLU A 75 -11.53 3.75 -3.25
CA GLU A 75 -12.21 3.77 -4.54
C GLU A 75 -11.21 3.55 -5.68
N PRO A 76 -11.33 2.45 -6.44
CA PRO A 76 -10.53 2.25 -7.64
C PRO A 76 -11.11 3.12 -8.77
N THR A 77 -10.31 4.06 -9.28
CA THR A 77 -10.68 4.94 -10.39
C THR A 77 -9.82 4.62 -11.60
N ASN A 78 -10.45 4.28 -12.72
CA ASN A 78 -9.75 4.13 -14.00
C ASN A 78 -9.32 5.49 -14.54
N ILE A 79 -8.12 5.53 -15.14
CA ILE A 79 -7.54 6.70 -15.79
C ILE A 79 -7.83 6.57 -17.31
N PRO A 80 -8.74 7.39 -17.86
CA PRO A 80 -9.13 7.32 -19.27
C PRO A 80 -7.92 7.44 -20.20
N GLY A 81 -7.89 6.63 -21.26
CA GLY A 81 -6.82 6.65 -22.27
C GLY A 81 -5.55 5.88 -21.87
N TRP A 82 -5.37 5.54 -20.60
CA TRP A 82 -4.20 4.79 -20.12
C TRP A 82 -4.49 3.33 -19.76
N GLY A 83 -5.73 3.03 -19.35
CA GLY A 83 -6.09 1.71 -18.83
C GLY A 83 -5.46 1.40 -17.47
N PHE A 84 -4.96 2.42 -16.77
CA PHE A 84 -4.42 2.32 -15.42
C PHE A 84 -5.50 2.61 -14.38
N THR A 85 -5.31 2.11 -13.17
CA THR A 85 -6.18 2.37 -12.02
C THR A 85 -5.40 3.13 -10.96
N ARG A 86 -6.00 4.19 -10.41
CA ARG A 86 -5.58 4.83 -9.16
C ARG A 86 -6.53 4.46 -8.04
N TYR A 87 -6.04 4.50 -6.81
CA TYR A 87 -6.83 4.20 -5.62
C TYR A 87 -7.01 5.47 -4.81
N VAL A 88 -8.24 5.80 -4.44
CA VAL A 88 -8.54 7.07 -3.77
C VAL A 88 -9.27 6.79 -2.47
N LEU A 89 -8.79 7.34 -1.36
CA LEU A 89 -9.60 7.57 -0.17
C LEU A 89 -9.98 9.06 -0.19
N PRO A 90 -11.24 9.41 -0.46
CA PRO A 90 -11.64 10.82 -0.50
C PRO A 90 -11.51 11.47 0.88
N GLU A 91 -12.02 10.79 1.92
CA GLU A 91 -12.01 11.24 3.30
C GLU A 91 -12.10 10.05 4.26
N PHE A 92 -11.72 10.26 5.52
CA PHE A 92 -12.06 9.33 6.60
C PHE A 92 -13.48 9.59 7.08
N GLY A 93 -14.25 8.52 7.24
CA GLY A 93 -15.49 8.56 8.00
C GLY A 93 -15.26 8.58 9.52
N PRO A 94 -16.33 8.44 10.33
CA PRO A 94 -16.21 8.43 11.78
C PRO A 94 -15.27 7.35 12.29
N MET A 95 -14.57 7.65 13.39
CA MET A 95 -13.83 6.64 14.13
C MET A 95 -14.79 5.83 15.00
N ILE A 96 -14.73 4.52 14.89
CA ILE A 96 -15.54 3.56 15.63
C ILE A 96 -14.63 2.89 16.65
N ALA A 97 -15.14 2.70 17.87
CA ALA A 97 -14.42 2.02 18.93
C ALA A 97 -15.29 0.98 19.64
N THR A 98 -14.64 0.00 20.27
CA THR A 98 -15.30 -0.80 21.31
C THR A 98 -15.71 0.08 22.50
N LEU A 99 -16.57 -0.44 23.38
CA LEU A 99 -17.10 0.28 24.55
C LEU A 99 -16.60 -0.31 25.87
N MET A 100 -15.30 -0.65 25.95
CA MET A 100 -14.71 -1.10 27.21
C MET A 100 -14.55 0.07 28.16
N ALA A 101 -14.80 -0.17 29.45
CA ALA A 101 -14.56 0.83 30.49
C ALA A 101 -13.06 1.10 30.61
N VAL A 102 -12.67 2.37 30.54
CA VAL A 102 -11.28 2.82 30.66
C VAL A 102 -11.17 3.73 31.87
N ASP A 103 -10.15 3.50 32.71
CA ASP A 103 -9.81 4.42 33.79
C ASP A 103 -9.54 5.83 33.19
N PRO A 104 -10.25 6.88 33.62
CA PRO A 104 -10.06 8.24 33.11
C PRO A 104 -8.64 8.79 33.27
N THR A 105 -7.85 8.23 34.19
CA THR A 105 -6.46 8.62 34.46
C THR A 105 -5.43 7.74 33.75
N ALA A 106 -5.88 6.71 33.01
CA ALA A 106 -5.00 5.85 32.25
C ALA A 106 -4.23 6.63 31.19
N GLU A 107 -2.94 6.30 31.06
CA GLU A 107 -2.08 6.87 30.04
C GLU A 107 -2.60 6.52 28.62
N ARG A 108 -2.65 7.54 27.76
CA ARG A 108 -2.98 7.41 26.35
C ARG A 108 -1.72 7.21 25.52
N VAL A 109 -1.86 6.51 24.40
CA VAL A 109 -0.75 6.20 23.49
C VAL A 109 -1.10 6.60 22.07
N GLU A 110 -0.08 7.01 21.31
CA GLU A 110 -0.20 7.18 19.87
C GLU A 110 -0.20 5.81 19.19
N ARG A 111 -1.24 5.52 18.39
CA ARG A 111 -1.35 4.29 17.59
C ARG A 111 -1.81 4.63 16.17
N PHE A 112 -1.30 3.89 15.19
CA PHE A 112 -1.82 3.92 13.82
C PHE A 112 -3.16 3.17 13.77
N ILE A 113 -4.23 3.87 13.40
CA ILE A 113 -5.58 3.31 13.27
C ILE A 113 -5.96 3.32 11.80
N SER A 114 -6.29 2.14 11.27
CA SER A 114 -6.63 1.93 9.86
C SER A 114 -8.13 2.00 9.60
N LEU A 115 -8.48 1.98 8.31
CA LEU A 115 -9.85 1.72 7.87
C LEU A 115 -10.36 0.36 8.39
N MET A 116 -11.66 0.29 8.67
CA MET A 116 -12.40 -0.94 8.92
C MET A 116 -12.66 -1.70 7.61
N GLY A 117 -12.68 -3.04 7.66
CA GLY A 117 -13.16 -3.89 6.58
C GLY A 117 -12.20 -5.03 6.26
N GLU A 118 -12.49 -5.73 5.17
CA GLU A 118 -11.58 -6.73 4.60
C GLU A 118 -10.30 -6.06 4.07
N PRO A 119 -9.16 -6.77 4.05
CA PRO A 119 -7.94 -6.29 3.41
C PRO A 119 -8.19 -5.82 1.99
N TYR A 120 -7.81 -4.57 1.67
CA TYR A 120 -7.94 -4.05 0.31
C TYR A 120 -6.77 -4.56 -0.55
N LEU A 121 -6.97 -5.73 -1.15
CA LEU A 121 -5.98 -6.41 -1.97
C LEU A 121 -6.04 -5.96 -3.44
N VAL A 122 -4.89 -5.56 -3.97
CA VAL A 122 -4.69 -5.27 -5.39
C VAL A 122 -3.68 -6.25 -5.98
N ARG A 123 -3.74 -6.41 -7.30
CA ARG A 123 -2.81 -7.31 -8.02
C ARG A 123 -1.37 -6.83 -7.86
N TYR A 124 -0.45 -7.75 -7.62
CA TYR A 124 0.97 -7.48 -7.75
C TYR A 124 1.36 -7.35 -9.23
N ASN A 125 1.98 -6.22 -9.59
CA ASN A 125 2.49 -5.97 -10.94
C ASN A 125 3.70 -5.03 -10.86
N SER A 126 4.92 -5.54 -11.00
CA SER A 126 6.12 -4.70 -10.89
C SER A 126 6.37 -3.78 -12.08
N ARG A 127 5.52 -3.81 -13.11
CA ARG A 127 5.65 -2.94 -14.29
C ARG A 127 4.88 -1.64 -14.15
N LEU A 128 3.99 -1.54 -13.17
CA LEU A 128 3.11 -0.40 -12.94
C LEU A 128 3.12 -0.01 -11.45
N PRO A 129 3.29 1.27 -11.10
CA PRO A 129 3.11 1.73 -9.72
C PRO A 129 1.67 1.50 -9.25
N VAL A 130 1.52 1.15 -7.98
CA VAL A 130 0.26 1.34 -7.27
C VAL A 130 0.25 2.79 -6.75
N VAL A 131 -0.67 3.60 -7.26
CA VAL A 131 -0.80 5.01 -6.89
C VAL A 131 -2.05 5.22 -6.04
N VAL A 132 -1.85 5.80 -4.86
CA VAL A 132 -2.89 6.05 -3.87
C VAL A 132 -3.00 7.54 -3.61
N TYR A 133 -4.21 8.08 -3.64
CA TYR A 133 -4.54 9.44 -3.21
C TYR A 133 -5.32 9.32 -1.90
N ALA A 134 -4.90 10.04 -0.87
CA ALA A 134 -5.54 10.00 0.44
C ALA A 134 -5.51 11.40 1.09
N PRO A 135 -6.33 11.66 2.13
CA PRO A 135 -6.34 12.94 2.83
C PRO A 135 -4.96 13.31 3.37
N GLU A 136 -4.69 14.61 3.54
CA GLU A 136 -3.39 15.11 4.00
C GLU A 136 -2.91 14.52 5.34
N ASP A 137 -3.83 14.20 6.24
CA ASP A 137 -3.54 13.61 7.54
C ASP A 137 -3.46 12.07 7.52
N ALA A 138 -3.67 11.44 6.36
CA ALA A 138 -3.55 10.01 6.18
C ALA A 138 -2.09 9.57 6.05
N GLU A 139 -1.78 8.42 6.62
CA GLU A 139 -0.61 7.60 6.33
C GLU A 139 -1.04 6.39 5.46
N VAL A 140 -0.26 6.10 4.41
CA VAL A 140 -0.48 4.95 3.53
C VAL A 140 0.66 3.95 3.74
N ASN A 141 0.29 2.79 4.29
CA ASN A 141 1.17 1.63 4.44
C ASN A 141 0.76 0.55 3.42
N TYR A 142 1.64 -0.41 3.21
CA TYR A 142 1.31 -1.59 2.39
C TYR A 142 1.98 -2.84 2.95
N ARG A 143 1.42 -4.01 2.59
CA ARG A 143 2.09 -5.29 2.78
C ARG A 143 1.91 -6.19 1.58
N ILE A 144 2.84 -7.12 1.39
CA ILE A 144 2.77 -8.11 0.33
C ILE A 144 2.20 -9.40 0.90
N TRP A 145 1.18 -9.92 0.24
CA TRP A 145 0.62 -11.24 0.49
C TRP A 145 1.15 -12.20 -0.57
N SER A 146 1.36 -13.45 -0.18
CA SER A 146 1.73 -14.54 -1.08
C SER A 146 0.79 -15.72 -0.88
N ALA A 147 0.41 -16.36 -1.98
CA ALA A 147 -0.23 -17.66 -1.94
C ALA A 147 0.76 -18.72 -1.40
N ASP A 148 0.20 -19.78 -0.81
CA ASP A 148 0.97 -20.99 -0.54
C ASP A 148 1.34 -21.69 -1.85
N GLU A 149 2.46 -22.42 -1.86
CA GLU A 149 2.89 -23.17 -3.05
C GLU A 149 1.90 -24.30 -3.41
N SER A 150 1.18 -24.82 -2.42
CA SER A 150 0.23 -25.92 -2.61
C SER A 150 -1.16 -25.43 -2.97
N LEU A 151 -1.71 -26.01 -4.05
CA LEU A 151 -3.11 -25.85 -4.42
C LEU A 151 -3.88 -27.12 -4.03
N SER A 152 -4.84 -26.98 -3.11
CA SER A 152 -5.69 -28.09 -2.68
C SER A 152 -6.94 -28.20 -3.54
N HIS A 153 -7.24 -29.41 -4.00
CA HIS A 153 -8.51 -29.73 -4.67
C HIS A 153 -9.55 -30.14 -3.62
N VAL A 154 -10.79 -29.65 -3.76
CA VAL A 154 -11.92 -30.00 -2.90
C VAL A 154 -12.95 -30.76 -3.75
N ASN A 155 -13.42 -31.90 -3.25
CA ASN A 155 -14.45 -32.69 -3.91
C ASN A 155 -15.83 -32.04 -3.73
N ALA A 156 -16.72 -32.18 -4.72
CA ALA A 156 -18.12 -31.80 -4.57
C ALA A 156 -18.87 -32.83 -3.70
N ASP A 157 -19.81 -32.35 -2.88
CA ASP A 157 -20.72 -33.16 -2.06
C ASP A 157 -21.83 -33.82 -2.88
#